data_AF-A0A3C1T994-F1
#
_entry.id   AF-A0A3C1T994-F1
#
_cell.length_a   1.000
_cell.length_b   1.000
_cell.length_c   1.000
_cell.angle_alpha   90.00
_cell.angle_beta   90.00
_cell.angle_gamma   90.00
#
_symmetry.space_group_name_H-M   'P 1'
#
loop_
_entity.id
_entity.type
_entity.pdbx_description
1 polymer ?
#
loop_
_entity_poly.entity_id
_entity_poly.type
_entity_poly.pdbx_seq_one_letter_code
_entity_poly.pdbx_strand_id
1 'polypeptide(L)'
;MKPVFKPPFFILVCTLLAVSSCTKPAKDDTGTGLAGDWDWVQTDGGIANHIHETPASTGKNIVLRISGNNSYQVITNGVITNQGTIDFTSQVCIHDNSSKKVIVFSNPLELPMMIEKPIGSTLELSDNANDGILVQYRRK
;
A
#
# COMPACT_ATOMS: atom_id res chain seq x y z
N MET A 1 -69.92 17.88 37.63
CA MET A 1 -68.61 18.50 37.32
C MET A 1 -68.03 17.84 36.08
N LYS A 2 -67.85 18.60 34.99
CA LYS A 2 -66.98 18.24 33.84
C LYS A 2 -65.58 18.89 34.06
N PRO A 3 -64.62 18.79 33.12
CA PRO A 3 -63.46 17.91 33.17
C PRO A 3 -62.15 18.69 33.36
N VAL A 4 -61.02 18.02 33.57
CA VAL A 4 -59.71 18.62 33.27
C VAL A 4 -58.95 17.72 32.32
N PHE A 5 -58.75 18.28 31.14
CA PHE A 5 -57.96 17.83 30.01
C PHE A 5 -56.55 18.40 30.16
N LYS A 6 -55.49 17.63 29.87
CA LYS A 6 -54.25 18.14 29.27
C LYS A 6 -53.41 16.99 28.70
N PRO A 7 -52.69 17.24 27.57
CA PRO A 7 -52.46 16.25 26.53
C PRO A 7 -50.94 15.93 26.36
N PRO A 8 -50.49 15.50 25.18
CA PRO A 8 -49.70 14.29 24.95
C PRO A 8 -48.21 14.44 25.28
N PHE A 9 -47.57 13.39 25.80
CA PHE A 9 -46.10 13.38 25.91
C PHE A 9 -45.50 13.11 24.51
N PHE A 10 -45.09 14.23 23.93
CA PHE A 10 -44.36 14.46 22.70
C PHE A 10 -42.91 13.93 22.80
N ILE A 11 -42.23 13.89 21.64
CA ILE A 11 -40.77 13.75 21.41
C ILE A 11 -40.35 12.29 21.07
N LEU A 12 -40.27 11.86 19.81
CA LEU A 12 -39.48 12.33 18.66
C LEU A 12 -37.95 12.10 18.84
N VAL A 13 -37.42 11.15 18.08
CA VAL A 13 -36.06 11.11 17.50
C VAL A 13 -34.88 11.00 18.47
N CYS A 14 -34.13 9.90 18.33
CA CYS A 14 -32.68 9.95 18.10
C CYS A 14 -32.21 8.60 17.54
N THR A 15 -32.55 8.38 16.27
CA THR A 15 -31.69 7.65 15.34
C THR A 15 -30.32 8.33 15.31
N LEU A 16 -29.26 7.53 15.04
CA LEU A 16 -27.88 7.94 14.72
C LEU A 16 -26.93 8.07 15.91
N LEU A 17 -26.30 6.95 16.28
CA LEU A 17 -24.85 6.89 16.47
C LEU A 17 -24.34 5.55 15.92
N ALA A 18 -24.39 5.41 14.60
CA ALA A 18 -23.45 4.53 13.91
C ALA A 18 -22.07 5.15 14.14
N VAL A 19 -21.35 4.66 15.14
CA VAL A 19 -19.92 4.93 15.31
C VAL A 19 -19.19 4.21 14.18
N SER A 20 -19.17 4.84 13.01
CA SER A 20 -18.18 4.58 11.98
C SER A 20 -16.82 4.99 12.53
N SER A 21 -16.21 4.10 13.32
CA SER A 21 -14.80 4.21 13.68
C SER A 21 -13.98 3.90 12.42
N CYS A 22 -13.96 4.86 11.50
CA CYS A 22 -12.97 4.93 10.46
C CYS A 22 -11.68 5.40 11.14
N THR A 23 -11.01 4.47 11.81
CA THR A 23 -9.66 4.70 12.32
C THR A 23 -8.79 4.88 11.09
N LYS A 24 -8.48 6.14 10.75
CA LYS A 24 -7.43 6.42 9.78
C LYS A 24 -6.15 5.82 10.36
N PRO A 25 -5.49 4.87 9.67
CA PRO A 25 -4.20 4.38 10.16
C PRO A 25 -3.27 5.59 10.32
N ALA A 26 -2.62 5.66 11.48
CA ALA A 26 -1.66 6.70 11.78
C ALA A 26 -0.60 6.72 10.68
N LYS A 27 -0.38 7.91 10.12
CA LYS A 27 0.61 8.17 9.09
C LYS A 27 1.99 8.01 9.73
N ASP A 28 2.59 6.83 9.58
CA ASP A 28 3.93 6.52 10.07
C ASP A 28 4.95 7.03 9.04
N ASP A 29 5.13 8.35 9.03
CA ASP A 29 5.58 9.11 7.85
C ASP A 29 7.11 9.21 7.66
N THR A 30 7.94 8.68 8.55
CA THR A 30 9.41 8.76 8.41
C THR A 30 10.11 7.59 9.10
N GLY A 31 10.48 6.52 8.39
CA GLY A 31 11.23 5.45 9.08
C GLY A 31 11.54 4.16 8.34
N THR A 32 11.14 3.98 7.09
CA THR A 32 11.41 2.69 6.40
C THR A 32 12.83 2.55 5.88
N GLY A 33 13.63 3.63 5.84
CA GLY A 33 14.94 3.59 5.21
C GLY A 33 14.88 3.34 3.69
N LEU A 34 13.70 3.48 3.07
CA LEU A 34 13.50 3.24 1.63
C LEU A 34 14.07 4.32 0.72
N ALA A 35 14.39 5.51 1.25
CA ALA A 35 14.95 6.56 0.43
C ALA A 35 16.24 6.10 -0.27
N GLY A 36 16.30 6.32 -1.58
CA GLY A 36 17.38 5.86 -2.45
C GLY A 36 16.88 5.38 -3.82
N ASP A 37 17.85 4.91 -4.61
CA ASP A 37 17.62 4.29 -5.91
C ASP A 37 17.68 2.76 -5.77
N TRP A 38 16.70 2.10 -6.35
CA TRP A 38 16.51 0.66 -6.31
C TRP A 38 16.46 0.12 -7.73
N ASP A 39 17.48 -0.60 -8.14
CA ASP A 39 17.54 -1.27 -9.44
C ASP A 39 16.69 -2.55 -9.38
N TRP A 40 15.74 -2.68 -10.30
CA TRP A 40 14.93 -3.88 -10.43
C TRP A 40 15.79 -5.07 -10.83
N VAL A 41 15.62 -6.17 -10.11
CA VAL A 41 16.35 -7.43 -10.32
C VAL A 41 15.46 -8.44 -11.04
N GLN A 42 14.24 -8.63 -10.56
CA GLN A 42 13.28 -9.58 -11.12
C GLN A 42 11.86 -9.35 -10.60
N THR A 43 10.91 -9.89 -11.34
CA THR A 43 9.51 -10.06 -10.93
C THR A 43 9.14 -11.52 -11.17
N ASP A 44 8.67 -12.20 -10.13
CA ASP A 44 8.25 -13.60 -10.18
C ASP A 44 6.82 -13.78 -9.64
N GLY A 45 6.15 -14.84 -10.07
CA GLY A 45 4.85 -15.25 -9.55
C GLY A 45 3.71 -15.15 -10.58
N GLY A 46 2.60 -14.57 -10.17
CA GLY A 46 1.36 -14.52 -10.94
C GLY A 46 0.61 -15.85 -10.99
N ILE A 47 -0.54 -15.86 -11.67
CA ILE A 47 -1.43 -17.03 -11.75
C ILE A 47 -0.67 -18.25 -12.28
N ALA A 48 -0.65 -19.35 -11.53
CA ALA A 48 0.12 -20.55 -11.88
C ALA A 48 1.62 -20.30 -12.09
N ASN A 49 2.18 -19.27 -11.44
CA ASN A 49 3.60 -18.93 -11.45
C ASN A 49 4.18 -18.77 -12.87
N HIS A 50 3.47 -18.03 -13.73
CA HIS A 50 3.85 -17.84 -15.13
C HIS A 50 4.76 -16.62 -15.38
N ILE A 51 4.91 -15.74 -14.40
CA ILE A 51 5.72 -14.52 -14.50
C ILE A 51 7.13 -14.84 -13.99
N HIS A 52 8.12 -14.64 -14.86
CA HIS A 52 9.55 -14.80 -14.58
C HIS A 52 10.33 -13.72 -15.36
N GLU A 53 10.13 -12.47 -14.97
CA GLU A 53 10.69 -11.31 -15.67
C GLU A 53 12.00 -10.86 -15.01
N THR A 54 12.99 -10.59 -15.84
CA THR A 54 14.29 -10.04 -15.45
C THR A 54 14.71 -8.98 -16.47
N PRO A 55 15.73 -8.16 -16.19
CA PRO A 55 16.32 -7.29 -17.20
C PRO A 55 16.76 -8.05 -18.45
N ALA A 56 17.26 -9.28 -18.30
CA ALA A 56 17.71 -10.10 -19.41
C ALA A 56 16.54 -10.63 -20.27
N SER A 57 15.42 -11.05 -19.66
CA SER A 57 14.28 -11.58 -20.41
C SER A 57 13.41 -10.50 -21.04
N THR A 58 13.40 -9.28 -20.48
CA THR A 58 12.54 -8.18 -20.95
C THR A 58 13.28 -7.10 -21.74
N GLY A 59 14.62 -7.03 -21.63
CA GLY A 59 15.42 -5.92 -22.16
C GLY A 59 15.19 -4.59 -21.44
N LYS A 60 14.50 -4.59 -20.29
CA LYS A 60 14.20 -3.39 -19.51
C LYS A 60 15.20 -3.19 -18.38
N ASN A 61 15.63 -1.96 -18.19
CA ASN A 61 16.25 -1.49 -16.96
C ASN A 61 15.24 -0.63 -16.21
N ILE A 62 14.78 -1.11 -15.05
CA ILE A 62 13.78 -0.42 -14.23
C ILE A 62 14.45 0.05 -12.93
N VAL A 63 14.26 1.32 -12.59
CA VAL A 63 14.73 1.91 -11.34
C VAL A 63 13.54 2.49 -10.58
N LEU A 64 13.36 2.07 -9.33
CA LEU A 64 12.47 2.71 -8.38
C LEU A 64 13.31 3.70 -7.56
N ARG A 65 13.04 5.00 -7.73
CA ARG A 65 13.63 6.06 -6.92
C ARG A 65 12.63 6.50 -5.88
N ILE A 66 13.04 6.51 -4.62
CA ILE A 66 12.25 7.04 -3.50
C ILE A 66 13.05 8.18 -2.86
N SER A 67 12.46 9.37 -2.81
CA SER A 67 13.08 10.55 -2.21
C SER A 67 12.79 10.62 -0.71
N GLY A 68 13.60 11.38 0.03
CA GLY A 68 13.41 11.58 1.47
C GLY A 68 12.11 12.30 1.87
N ASN A 69 11.37 12.87 0.92
CA ASN A 69 10.06 13.49 1.12
C ASN A 69 8.90 12.57 0.70
N ASN A 70 9.14 11.25 0.63
CA ASN A 70 8.17 10.23 0.22
C ASN A 70 7.63 10.40 -1.22
N SER A 71 8.28 11.19 -2.08
CA SER A 71 8.02 11.13 -3.53
C SER A 71 8.71 9.93 -4.17
N TYR A 72 8.11 9.36 -5.21
CA TYR A 72 8.68 8.25 -5.96
C TYR A 72 8.68 8.49 -7.47
N GLN A 73 9.60 7.83 -8.16
CA GLN A 73 9.64 7.71 -9.61
C GLN A 73 9.97 6.26 -10.00
N VAL A 74 9.24 5.73 -10.99
CA VAL A 74 9.61 4.52 -11.72
C VAL A 74 10.19 4.96 -13.05
N ILE A 75 11.45 4.61 -13.27
CA ILE A 75 12.21 4.99 -14.45
C ILE A 75 12.49 3.70 -15.24
N THR A 76 11.94 3.59 -16.44
CA THR A 76 12.15 2.45 -17.34
C THR A 76 13.01 2.89 -18.51
N ASN A 77 14.16 2.26 -18.71
CA ASN A 77 15.11 2.57 -19.79
C ASN A 77 15.48 4.07 -19.85
N GLY A 78 15.62 4.70 -18.68
CA GLY A 78 15.96 6.12 -18.55
C GLY A 78 14.79 7.10 -18.67
N VAL A 79 13.57 6.63 -18.93
CA VAL A 79 12.37 7.46 -19.05
C VAL A 79 11.49 7.27 -17.82
N ILE A 80 10.99 8.36 -17.23
CA ILE A 80 10.00 8.28 -16.14
C ILE A 80 8.69 7.72 -16.70
N THR A 81 8.29 6.54 -16.25
CA THR A 81 7.04 5.87 -16.66
C THR A 81 5.95 5.97 -15.62
N ASN A 82 6.29 6.21 -14.35
CA ASN A 82 5.35 6.50 -13.28
C ASN A 82 6.00 7.38 -12.21
N GLN A 83 5.22 8.21 -11.52
CA GLN A 83 5.69 9.05 -10.42
C GLN A 83 4.53 9.50 -9.53
N GLY A 84 4.86 9.88 -8.30
CA GLY A 84 3.87 10.39 -7.34
C GLY A 84 4.44 10.46 -5.93
N THR A 85 3.58 10.24 -4.95
CA THR A 85 3.95 10.11 -3.54
C THR A 85 3.61 8.72 -3.02
N ILE A 86 4.27 8.34 -1.93
CA ILE A 86 4.04 7.11 -1.18
C ILE A 86 3.51 7.49 0.20
N ASP A 87 2.50 6.76 0.65
CA ASP A 87 2.11 6.67 2.04
C ASP A 87 2.37 5.24 2.55
N PHE A 88 2.33 5.05 3.87
CA PHE A 88 2.49 3.73 4.48
C PHE A 88 1.26 3.32 5.27
N THR A 89 0.88 2.05 5.17
CA THR A 89 -0.11 1.41 6.04
C THR A 89 0.46 0.09 6.59
N SER A 90 -0.28 -0.59 7.45
CA SER A 90 0.03 -1.94 7.92
C SER A 90 -1.08 -2.91 7.52
N GLN A 91 -0.69 -4.10 7.07
CA GLN A 91 -1.62 -5.19 6.72
C GLN A 91 -1.10 -6.52 7.26
N VAL A 92 -2.02 -7.45 7.50
CA VAL A 92 -1.66 -8.82 7.87
C VAL A 92 -1.23 -9.56 6.61
N CYS A 93 -0.03 -10.14 6.62
CA CYS A 93 0.48 -10.98 5.56
C CYS A 93 -0.30 -12.30 5.52
N ILE A 94 -0.78 -12.69 4.35
CA ILE A 94 -1.59 -13.91 4.20
C ILE A 94 -0.74 -15.19 4.33
N HIS A 95 0.58 -15.07 4.13
CA HIS A 95 1.49 -16.23 4.09
C HIS A 95 1.97 -16.63 5.49
N ASP A 96 2.14 -15.67 6.40
CA ASP A 96 2.70 -15.91 7.74
C ASP A 96 1.89 -15.29 8.89
N ASN A 97 0.78 -14.60 8.60
CA ASN A 97 -0.09 -13.90 9.56
C ASN A 97 0.59 -12.79 10.37
N SER A 98 1.79 -12.35 9.99
CA SER A 98 2.46 -11.22 10.62
C SER A 98 1.94 -9.88 10.10
N SER A 99 2.00 -8.83 10.94
CA SER A 99 1.68 -7.47 10.50
C SER A 99 2.91 -6.87 9.79
N LYS A 100 2.76 -6.55 8.51
CA LYS A 100 3.83 -5.97 7.68
C LYS A 100 3.42 -4.59 7.15
N LYS A 101 4.43 -3.75 6.91
CA LYS A 101 4.23 -2.42 6.33
C LYS A 101 3.97 -2.54 4.83
N VAL A 102 3.06 -1.72 4.33
CA VAL A 102 2.62 -1.67 2.94
C VAL A 102 2.84 -0.27 2.39
N ILE A 103 3.44 -0.19 1.22
CA ILE A 103 3.60 1.00 0.39
C ILE A 103 2.28 1.24 -0.33
N VAL A 104 1.70 2.43 -0.14
CA VAL A 104 0.52 2.89 -0.87
C VAL A 104 0.94 4.00 -1.81
N PHE A 105 0.87 3.74 -3.11
CA PHE A 105 1.19 4.74 -4.13
C PHE A 105 0.03 5.70 -4.33
N SER A 106 0.33 6.98 -4.60
CA SER A 106 -0.68 7.99 -4.93
C SER A 106 -1.32 7.77 -6.30
N ASN A 107 -0.67 7.02 -7.19
CA ASN A 107 -1.24 6.64 -8.48
C ASN A 107 -2.24 5.50 -8.26
N PRO A 108 -3.55 5.69 -8.53
CA PRO A 108 -4.57 4.68 -8.25
C PRO A 108 -4.49 3.45 -9.17
N LEU A 109 -3.68 3.48 -10.22
CA LEU A 109 -3.43 2.32 -11.08
C LEU A 109 -2.36 1.37 -10.51
N GLU A 110 -1.59 1.82 -9.52
CA GLU A 110 -0.62 0.99 -8.84
C GLU A 110 -1.25 0.29 -7.63
N LEU A 111 -0.99 -1.00 -7.50
CA LEU A 111 -1.44 -1.76 -6.34
C LEU A 111 -0.59 -1.40 -5.11
N PRO A 112 -1.17 -1.41 -3.91
CA PRO A 112 -0.38 -1.35 -2.68
C PRO A 112 0.56 -2.55 -2.59
N MET A 113 1.82 -2.31 -2.19
CA MET A 113 2.85 -3.34 -2.15
C MET A 113 3.38 -3.54 -0.73
N MET A 114 3.30 -4.77 -0.22
CA MET A 114 3.84 -5.19 1.07
C MET A 114 5.35 -5.32 1.02
N ILE A 115 6.02 -4.87 2.09
CA ILE A 115 7.48 -4.99 2.25
C ILE A 115 7.77 -6.35 2.91
N GLU A 116 8.36 -7.28 2.16
CA GLU A 116 8.56 -8.67 2.61
C GLU A 116 9.85 -8.90 3.40
N LYS A 117 10.94 -8.20 3.05
CA LYS A 117 12.26 -8.35 3.69
C LYS A 117 12.80 -7.06 4.28
N PRO A 118 13.64 -7.14 5.32
CA PRO A 118 14.21 -5.96 5.98
C PRO A 118 15.11 -5.16 5.04
N ILE A 119 15.03 -3.83 5.18
CA ILE A 119 15.54 -2.87 4.22
C ILE A 119 17.01 -2.54 4.50
N GLY A 120 17.85 -2.78 3.50
CA GLY A 120 19.28 -2.47 3.49
C GLY A 120 19.76 -2.42 2.05
N SER A 121 20.38 -3.49 1.58
CA SER A 121 20.79 -3.65 0.17
C SER A 121 19.73 -4.24 -0.74
N THR A 122 18.68 -4.85 -0.21
CA THR A 122 17.62 -5.52 -0.96
C THR A 122 16.26 -4.98 -0.54
N LEU A 123 15.36 -4.85 -1.49
CA LEU A 123 13.95 -4.53 -1.27
C LEU A 123 13.11 -5.57 -1.99
N GLU A 124 12.26 -6.28 -1.25
CA GLU A 124 11.31 -7.23 -1.80
C GLU A 124 9.89 -6.73 -1.51
N LEU A 125 9.11 -6.60 -2.57
CA LEU A 125 7.76 -6.09 -2.57
C LEU A 125 6.80 -7.17 -3.07
N SER A 126 5.68 -7.39 -2.39
CA SER A 126 4.63 -8.31 -2.85
C SER A 126 3.27 -7.61 -2.89
N ASP A 127 2.34 -8.12 -3.68
CA ASP A 127 0.93 -7.71 -3.65
C ASP A 127 0.10 -8.44 -2.56
N ASN A 128 0.76 -9.27 -1.74
CA ASN A 128 0.17 -10.06 -0.65
C ASN A 128 -1.05 -10.90 -1.09
N ALA A 129 -0.96 -11.54 -2.26
CA ALA A 129 -1.97 -12.42 -2.82
C ALA A 129 -1.49 -13.88 -2.95
N ASN A 130 -2.42 -14.86 -2.96
CA ASN A 130 -2.08 -16.29 -2.97
C ASN A 130 -1.26 -16.70 -4.20
N ASP A 131 -1.68 -16.23 -5.37
CA ASP A 131 -0.98 -16.36 -6.66
C ASP A 131 -0.41 -15.00 -7.08
N GLY A 132 0.07 -14.25 -6.09
CA GLY A 132 0.56 -12.89 -6.21
C GLY A 132 1.89 -12.77 -6.93
N ILE A 133 2.39 -11.55 -6.99
CA ILE A 133 3.71 -11.25 -7.53
C ILE A 133 4.69 -10.88 -6.42
N LEU A 134 5.95 -11.24 -6.63
CA LEU A 134 7.08 -10.75 -5.84
C LEU A 134 8.01 -9.97 -6.77
N VAL A 135 8.29 -8.72 -6.41
CA VAL A 135 9.21 -7.84 -7.11
C VAL A 135 10.43 -7.63 -6.24
N GLN A 136 11.60 -7.93 -6.79
CA GLN A 136 12.87 -7.76 -6.12
C GLN A 136 13.64 -6.59 -6.73
N TYR A 137 14.18 -5.75 -5.84
CA TYR A 137 15.11 -4.70 -6.16
C TYR A 137 16.40 -4.82 -5.34
N ARG A 138 17.46 -4.24 -5.87
CA ARG A 138 18.74 -4.06 -5.19
C ARG A 138 19.07 -2.58 -5.10
N ARG A 139 19.55 -2.15 -3.94
CA ARG A 139 20.01 -0.77 -3.74
C ARG A 139 21.20 -0.49 -4.65
N LYS A 140 21.19 0.67 -5.28
CA LYS A 140 22.27 1.16 -6.12
C LYS A 140 23.46 1.69 -5.30
#